data_AF-A0A0Q7VQZ6-F1
#
_entry.id   AF-A0A0Q7VQZ6-F1
#
_cell.length_a   1.000
_cell.length_b   1.000
_cell.length_c   1.000
_cell.angle_alpha   90.00
_cell.angle_beta   90.00
_cell.angle_gamma   90.00
#
_symmetry.space_group_name_H-M   'P 1'
#
loop_
_entity.id
_entity.type
_entity.pdbx_description
1 polymer ?
#
loop_
_entity_poly.entity_id
_entity_poly.type
_entity_poly.pdbx_seq_one_letter_code
_entity_poly.pdbx_strand_id
1 'polypeptide(L)'
;MTYLLHIVAREVPANDAEVLPFLEQIAGATISIAPSQQLKSFRDAILKLFPCLSSYGAGDKAIDDCPWADGPLAENFKGGYGSVAITRRHDEVIPHVLRIASDLGMTVVDEQNGAVHRPQAYQVVLEGPLEGVEVEVAATQLADLMNQPLPQMVLLLHSRRRTLVKKGLTRAQADVYVAALRDRASCRASVSPEPRKSPSKAAPRAPATAASKAPSAPAVRAPQAPALVVTSFDEPTSVGIGPDENMFKAAESQRMAARALAISIAVLLLVMVLRLKSPYLIALILAMNVLGAISVFQLGQATGSTLFRLVLAPLALIPGVGSLLAAFSYFRAAGVLKENGLTTRNALLDADEVRELGGREGMLPSTKLLLALLVLAAGGGFVFINYMP
;
A
#
# COMPACT_ATOMS: atom_id res chain seq x y z
N MET A 1 5.28 36.88 -1.38
CA MET A 1 6.39 35.89 -1.31
C MET A 1 5.75 34.52 -1.33
N THR A 2 6.31 33.57 -2.07
CA THR A 2 5.77 32.21 -2.17
C THR A 2 6.55 31.27 -1.25
N TYR A 3 5.82 30.54 -0.42
CA TYR A 3 6.32 29.51 0.47
C TYR A 3 6.22 28.15 -0.19
N LEU A 4 7.20 27.27 -0.04
CA LEU A 4 7.28 26.00 -0.75
C LEU A 4 7.46 24.87 0.26
N LEU A 5 6.47 23.99 0.33
CA LEU A 5 6.53 22.79 1.16
C LEU A 5 6.61 21.56 0.28
N HIS A 6 7.60 20.71 0.53
CA HIS A 6 7.70 19.40 -0.10
C HIS A 6 7.13 18.35 0.83
N ILE A 7 6.26 17.50 0.31
CA ILE A 7 5.53 16.48 1.06
C ILE A 7 5.93 15.11 0.55
N VAL A 8 6.40 14.25 1.44
CA VAL A 8 6.96 12.94 1.10
C VAL A 8 6.22 11.83 1.85
N ALA A 9 5.66 10.90 1.08
CA ALA A 9 4.97 9.71 1.54
C ALA A 9 5.89 8.47 1.58
N ARG A 10 7.18 8.69 1.87
CA ARG A 10 8.23 7.67 1.92
C ARG A 10 9.14 7.91 3.12
N GLU A 11 9.88 6.88 3.52
CA GLU A 11 10.95 7.03 4.51
C GLU A 11 12.02 7.98 3.97
N VAL A 12 12.37 8.96 4.79
CA VAL A 12 13.35 10.01 4.49
C VAL A 12 14.60 9.76 5.34
N PRO A 13 15.82 10.05 4.85
CA PRO A 13 17.04 9.93 5.64
C PRO A 13 16.93 10.55 7.04
N ALA A 14 17.56 9.91 8.02
CA ALA A 14 17.56 10.40 9.40
C ALA A 14 18.37 11.71 9.56
N ASN A 15 19.34 11.94 8.67
CA ASN A 15 20.14 13.15 8.63
C ASN A 15 19.44 14.23 7.80
N ASP A 16 19.13 15.37 8.43
CA ASP A 16 18.44 16.51 7.78
C ASP A 16 19.23 17.05 6.57
N ALA A 17 20.56 16.98 6.61
CA ALA A 17 21.41 17.45 5.52
C ALA A 17 21.30 16.61 4.24
N GLU A 18 20.86 15.36 4.35
CA GLU A 18 20.71 14.43 3.21
C GLU A 18 19.31 14.47 2.60
N VAL A 19 18.37 15.18 3.24
CA VAL A 19 16.97 15.19 2.82
C VAL A 19 16.77 15.92 1.50
N LEU A 20 17.37 17.10 1.31
CA LEU A 20 17.22 17.87 0.07
C LEU A 20 17.77 17.13 -1.17
N PRO A 21 19.01 16.59 -1.16
CA PRO A 21 19.49 15.77 -2.28
C PRO A 21 18.60 14.56 -2.58
N PHE A 22 18.05 13.95 -1.52
CA PHE A 22 17.12 12.84 -1.65
C PHE A 22 15.78 13.26 -2.30
N LEU A 23 15.26 14.46 -1.99
CA LEU A 23 14.07 14.99 -2.65
C LEU A 23 14.30 15.20 -4.15
N GLU A 24 15.43 15.78 -4.54
CA GLU A 24 15.76 16.01 -5.96
C GLU A 24 15.80 14.68 -6.74
N GLN A 25 16.41 13.66 -6.14
CA GLN A 25 16.45 12.31 -6.72
C GLN A 25 15.05 11.72 -6.89
N ILE A 26 14.18 11.84 -5.88
CA ILE A 26 12.81 11.33 -5.96
C ILE A 26 12.00 12.12 -6.99
N ALA A 27 12.05 13.45 -6.95
CA ALA A 27 11.30 14.30 -7.85
C ALA A 27 11.61 13.97 -9.32
N GLY A 28 12.87 13.70 -9.65
CA GLY A 28 13.29 13.23 -10.98
C GLY A 28 12.78 11.83 -11.33
N ALA A 29 12.73 10.91 -10.37
CA ALA A 29 12.29 9.53 -10.59
C ALA A 29 10.76 9.38 -10.69
N THR A 30 9.98 10.31 -10.14
CA THR A 30 8.51 10.19 -10.03
C THR A 30 7.72 10.95 -11.09
N ILE A 31 8.36 11.63 -12.06
CA ILE A 31 7.70 12.55 -13.01
C ILE A 31 6.50 11.93 -13.75
N SER A 32 6.54 10.62 -14.03
CA SER A 32 5.51 9.88 -14.78
C SER A 32 4.71 8.89 -13.92
N ILE A 33 4.85 8.94 -12.59
CA ILE A 33 4.19 7.99 -11.68
C ILE A 33 2.96 8.65 -11.05
N ALA A 34 1.83 7.95 -11.04
CA ALA A 34 0.63 8.40 -10.37
C ALA A 34 0.87 8.63 -8.86
N PRO A 35 0.22 9.63 -8.23
CA PRO A 35 0.40 9.93 -6.82
C PRO A 35 -0.06 8.78 -5.92
N SER A 36 0.67 8.57 -4.82
CA SER A 36 0.35 7.57 -3.80
C SER A 36 -0.98 7.87 -3.13
N GLN A 37 -1.62 6.83 -2.58
CA GLN A 37 -2.90 6.98 -1.89
C GLN A 37 -2.83 7.92 -0.68
N GLN A 38 -1.67 7.96 0.01
CA GLN A 38 -1.43 8.89 1.11
C GLN A 38 -1.45 10.35 0.64
N LEU A 39 -0.78 10.66 -0.48
CA LEU A 39 -0.77 12.02 -1.04
C LEU A 39 -2.14 12.44 -1.57
N LYS A 40 -2.90 11.51 -2.17
CA LYS A 40 -4.30 11.76 -2.56
C LYS A 40 -5.16 12.09 -1.34
N SER A 41 -5.05 11.29 -0.28
CA SER A 41 -5.80 11.51 0.97
C SER A 41 -5.42 12.84 1.63
N PHE A 42 -4.14 13.21 1.59
CA PHE A 42 -3.65 14.51 2.04
C PHE A 42 -4.25 15.65 1.24
N ARG A 43 -4.18 15.58 -0.09
CA ARG A 43 -4.76 16.57 -1.00
C ARG A 43 -6.26 16.72 -0.74
N ASP A 44 -6.99 15.63 -0.63
CA ASP A 44 -8.44 15.70 -0.43
C ASP A 44 -8.78 16.28 0.95
N ALA A 45 -7.98 15.97 1.98
CA ALA A 45 -8.14 16.56 3.31
C ALA A 45 -7.81 18.06 3.35
N ILE A 46 -6.77 18.51 2.64
CA ILE A 46 -6.39 19.92 2.63
C ILE A 46 -7.35 20.76 1.78
N LEU A 47 -7.86 20.22 0.68
CA LEU A 47 -8.84 20.90 -0.19
C LEU A 47 -10.21 21.08 0.46
N LYS A 48 -10.57 20.22 1.43
CA LYS A 48 -11.77 20.41 2.26
C LYS A 48 -11.68 21.63 3.17
N LEU A 49 -10.47 22.01 3.58
CA LEU A 49 -10.23 23.18 4.45
C LEU A 49 -9.93 24.44 3.63
N PHE A 50 -9.18 24.28 2.55
CA PHE A 50 -8.67 25.37 1.72
C PHE A 50 -8.90 25.06 0.24
N PRO A 51 -10.00 25.55 -0.36
CA PRO A 51 -10.32 25.29 -1.77
C PRO A 51 -9.17 25.67 -2.72
N CYS A 52 -9.02 24.91 -3.80
CA CYS A 52 -7.97 25.11 -4.80
C CYS A 52 -8.21 26.40 -5.60
N LEU A 53 -7.14 26.99 -6.16
CA LEU A 53 -7.28 28.15 -7.07
C LEU A 53 -8.20 27.84 -8.26
N SER A 54 -8.15 26.60 -8.77
CA SER A 54 -8.99 26.13 -9.87
C SER A 54 -10.47 25.92 -9.51
N SER A 55 -10.83 26.03 -8.23
CA SER A 55 -12.23 25.93 -7.77
C SER A 55 -12.99 27.26 -7.84
N TYR A 56 -12.29 28.38 -8.06
CA TYR A 56 -12.89 29.71 -8.15
C TYR A 56 -13.22 30.08 -9.60
N GLY A 57 -14.34 30.79 -9.81
CA GLY A 57 -14.71 31.33 -11.12
C GLY A 57 -13.91 32.59 -11.47
N ALA A 58 -13.86 32.95 -12.76
CA ALA A 58 -13.07 34.06 -13.32
C ALA A 58 -13.45 35.49 -12.85
N GLY A 59 -14.31 35.64 -11.85
CA GLY A 59 -14.68 36.92 -11.24
C GLY A 59 -15.00 36.81 -9.75
N ASP A 60 -14.64 35.67 -9.12
CA ASP A 60 -14.86 35.49 -7.70
C ASP A 60 -13.84 36.31 -6.91
N LYS A 61 -14.31 37.25 -6.08
CA LYS A 61 -13.43 38.07 -5.23
C LYS A 61 -12.66 37.21 -4.21
N ALA A 62 -13.18 36.04 -3.87
CA ALA A 62 -12.50 35.10 -2.98
C ALA A 62 -11.23 34.49 -3.59
N ILE A 63 -11.01 34.63 -4.90
CA ILE A 63 -9.76 34.16 -5.54
C ILE A 63 -8.53 34.87 -4.97
N ASP A 64 -8.69 36.14 -4.56
CA ASP A 64 -7.64 36.90 -3.91
C ASP A 64 -7.29 36.31 -2.54
N ASP A 65 -8.21 35.66 -1.85
CA ASP A 65 -7.93 35.06 -0.54
C ASP A 65 -7.46 33.60 -0.64
N CYS A 66 -7.26 33.09 -1.86
CA CYS A 66 -6.76 31.75 -2.10
C CYS A 66 -5.31 31.62 -1.57
N PRO A 67 -5.04 30.62 -0.72
CA PRO A 67 -3.70 30.44 -0.15
C PRO A 67 -2.68 29.86 -1.14
N TRP A 68 -3.15 29.17 -2.19
CA TRP A 68 -2.31 28.41 -3.11
C TRP A 68 -1.70 29.30 -4.20
N ALA A 69 -0.46 29.02 -4.59
CA ALA A 69 0.21 29.70 -5.69
C ALA A 69 -0.26 29.21 -7.07
N ASP A 70 -0.71 27.96 -7.12
CA ASP A 70 -1.05 27.24 -8.33
C ASP A 70 -2.34 26.42 -8.16
N GLY A 71 -2.90 26.02 -9.30
CA GLY A 71 -4.06 25.15 -9.40
C GLY A 71 -4.16 24.60 -10.82
N PRO A 72 -4.58 23.33 -11.00
CA PRO A 72 -5.08 22.40 -9.98
C PRO A 72 -3.96 21.74 -9.15
N LEU A 73 -4.12 21.74 -7.82
CA LEU A 73 -3.20 21.09 -6.88
C LEU A 73 -2.95 19.60 -7.17
N ALA A 74 -3.85 18.94 -7.90
CA ALA A 74 -3.71 17.53 -8.27
C ALA A 74 -2.45 17.25 -9.09
N GLU A 75 -1.97 18.21 -9.89
CA GLU A 75 -0.79 18.04 -10.76
C GLU A 75 0.54 18.11 -10.00
N ASN A 76 0.50 18.62 -8.77
CA ASN A 76 1.69 18.81 -7.95
C ASN A 76 2.12 17.56 -7.19
N PHE A 77 1.35 16.48 -7.25
CA PHE A 77 1.62 15.23 -6.56
C PHE A 77 1.92 14.12 -7.55
N LYS A 78 3.06 13.45 -7.40
CA LYS A 78 3.54 12.39 -8.29
C LYS A 78 4.28 11.30 -7.51
N GLY A 79 3.95 10.04 -7.76
CA GLY A 79 4.51 8.91 -7.01
C GLY A 79 4.40 9.11 -5.49
N GLY A 80 5.52 9.06 -4.78
CA GLY A 80 5.59 9.29 -3.33
C GLY A 80 5.94 10.72 -2.90
N TYR A 81 5.89 11.68 -3.82
CA TYR A 81 6.33 13.07 -3.62
C TYR A 81 5.25 14.07 -4.07
N GLY A 82 5.15 15.20 -3.38
CA GLY A 82 4.39 16.34 -3.83
C GLY A 82 5.01 17.66 -3.38
N SER A 83 4.69 18.73 -4.08
CA SER A 83 5.12 20.08 -3.70
C SER A 83 3.92 21.00 -3.62
N VAL A 84 3.83 21.85 -2.61
CA VAL A 84 2.75 22.84 -2.52
C VAL A 84 3.34 24.21 -2.32
N ALA A 85 2.92 25.13 -3.17
CA ALA A 85 3.33 26.52 -3.12
C ALA A 85 2.20 27.35 -2.49
N ILE A 86 2.52 28.10 -1.43
CA ILE A 86 1.57 28.90 -0.65
C ILE A 86 1.94 30.37 -0.82
N THR A 87 1.04 31.19 -1.36
CA THR A 87 1.26 32.63 -1.59
C THR A 87 0.68 33.50 -0.49
N ARG A 88 -0.41 33.07 0.14
CA ARG A 88 -1.16 33.86 1.14
C ARG A 88 -1.53 32.98 2.34
N ARG A 89 -1.83 33.62 3.49
CA ARG A 89 -2.29 32.97 4.73
C ARG A 89 -1.36 31.84 5.22
N HIS A 90 -0.05 32.02 5.06
CA HIS A 90 0.94 31.01 5.46
C HIS A 90 0.84 30.63 6.95
N ASP A 91 0.60 31.61 7.82
CA ASP A 91 0.44 31.40 9.28
C ASP A 91 -0.74 30.49 9.64
N GLU A 92 -1.76 30.46 8.79
CA GLU A 92 -2.94 29.61 9.00
C GLU A 92 -2.78 28.26 8.32
N VAL A 93 -2.33 28.25 7.05
CA VAL A 93 -2.32 27.05 6.21
C VAL A 93 -1.22 26.07 6.61
N ILE A 94 -0.02 26.57 6.93
CA ILE A 94 1.15 25.72 7.22
C ILE A 94 0.87 24.80 8.43
N PRO A 95 0.37 25.28 9.58
CA PRO A 95 0.03 24.40 10.71
C PRO A 95 -0.96 23.29 10.35
N HIS A 96 -1.95 23.58 9.50
CA HIS A 96 -2.91 22.57 9.05
C HIS A 96 -2.28 21.54 8.11
N VAL A 97 -1.41 21.98 7.19
CA VAL A 97 -0.62 21.09 6.31
C VAL A 97 0.25 20.16 7.15
N LEU A 98 1.03 20.70 8.09
CA LEU A 98 1.92 19.91 8.95
C LEU A 98 1.15 18.90 9.79
N ARG A 99 -0.01 19.30 10.34
CA ARG A 99 -0.87 18.41 11.14
C ARG A 99 -1.42 17.25 10.29
N ILE A 100 -2.03 17.55 9.15
CA ILE A 100 -2.62 16.51 8.27
C ILE A 100 -1.54 15.58 7.74
N ALA A 101 -0.39 16.12 7.32
CA ALA A 101 0.73 15.31 6.87
C ALA A 101 1.26 14.39 7.98
N SER A 102 1.41 14.90 9.20
CA SER A 102 1.83 14.09 10.35
C SER A 102 0.80 12.99 10.70
N ASP A 103 -0.50 13.29 10.64
CA ASP A 103 -1.55 12.30 10.91
C ASP A 103 -1.55 11.17 9.86
N LEU A 104 -1.20 11.49 8.61
CA LEU A 104 -1.04 10.54 7.50
C LEU A 104 0.34 9.86 7.46
N GLY A 105 1.23 10.16 8.40
CA GLY A 105 2.55 9.53 8.47
C GLY A 105 3.54 10.02 7.40
N MET A 106 3.37 11.24 6.90
CA MET A 106 4.21 11.82 5.86
C MET A 106 5.22 12.82 6.44
N THR A 107 6.35 12.99 5.75
CA THR A 107 7.36 14.00 6.09
C THR A 107 7.11 15.26 5.27
N VAL A 108 7.15 16.42 5.93
CA VAL A 108 7.10 17.73 5.25
C VAL A 108 8.44 18.41 5.38
N VAL A 109 9.02 18.83 4.26
CA VAL A 109 10.27 19.58 4.20
C VAL A 109 9.92 21.03 3.88
N ASP A 110 10.28 21.89 4.80
CA ASP A 110 10.12 23.33 4.71
C ASP A 110 11.42 23.93 4.18
N GLU A 111 11.42 24.29 2.90
CA GLU A 111 12.63 24.78 2.23
C GLU A 111 13.02 26.18 2.72
N GLN A 112 12.04 27.01 3.06
CA GLN A 112 12.25 28.38 3.53
C GLN A 112 12.90 28.41 4.92
N ASN A 113 12.42 27.57 5.84
CA ASN A 113 12.99 27.48 7.19
C ASN A 113 14.14 26.47 7.29
N GLY A 114 14.37 25.66 6.25
CA GLY A 114 15.33 24.55 6.29
C GLY A 114 14.97 23.47 7.32
N ALA A 115 13.68 23.32 7.63
CA ALA A 115 13.19 22.41 8.66
C ALA A 115 12.58 21.14 8.06
N VAL A 116 12.90 19.99 8.66
CA VAL A 116 12.33 18.69 8.26
C VAL A 116 11.33 18.22 9.32
N HIS A 117 10.05 18.35 9.02
CA HIS A 117 8.94 17.93 9.86
C HIS A 117 8.62 16.45 9.61
N ARG A 118 9.26 15.56 10.38
CA ARG A 118 8.96 14.12 10.36
C ARG A 118 7.67 13.80 11.12
N PRO A 119 6.91 12.79 10.66
CA PRO A 119 5.68 12.39 11.31
C PRO A 119 5.96 11.93 12.74
N GLN A 120 5.06 12.24 13.65
CA GLN A 120 5.16 11.75 15.02
C GLN A 120 4.78 10.26 15.05
N ALA A 121 5.72 9.42 15.50
CA ALA A 121 5.44 8.03 15.79
C ALA A 121 4.68 7.91 17.12
N TYR A 122 3.73 7.00 17.16
CA TYR A 122 2.95 6.67 18.34
C TYR A 122 3.21 5.24 18.77
N GLN A 123 3.07 5.00 20.06
CA GLN A 123 3.13 3.67 20.67
C GLN A 123 1.84 3.40 21.42
N VAL A 124 1.36 2.16 21.34
CA VAL A 124 0.18 1.70 22.06
C VAL A 124 0.65 1.03 23.35
N VAL A 125 0.14 1.53 24.47
CA VAL A 125 0.48 1.09 25.81
C VAL A 125 -0.75 0.42 26.43
N LEU A 126 -0.60 -0.84 26.81
CA LEU A 126 -1.62 -1.60 27.51
C LEU A 126 -1.59 -1.22 29.00
N GLU A 127 -2.74 -0.80 29.52
CA GLU A 127 -2.90 -0.37 30.91
C GLU A 127 -3.42 -1.50 31.80
N GLY A 128 -4.25 -2.39 31.25
CA GLY A 128 -4.82 -3.54 31.97
C GLY A 128 -6.15 -4.01 31.37
N PRO A 129 -6.90 -4.90 32.04
CA PRO A 129 -8.25 -5.29 31.63
C PRO A 129 -9.25 -4.14 31.83
N LEU A 130 -10.37 -4.20 31.10
CA LEU A 130 -11.53 -3.32 31.31
C LEU A 130 -12.15 -3.54 32.70
N GLU A 131 -12.79 -2.49 33.24
CA GLU A 131 -13.48 -2.57 34.53
C GLU A 131 -14.60 -3.62 34.48
N GLY A 132 -14.61 -4.52 35.47
CA GLY A 132 -15.59 -5.61 35.55
C GLY A 132 -15.24 -6.88 34.76
N VAL A 133 -14.11 -6.92 34.04
CA VAL A 133 -13.67 -8.11 33.31
C VAL A 133 -12.62 -8.86 34.12
N GLU A 134 -12.80 -10.18 34.27
CA GLU A 134 -11.82 -11.04 34.93
C GLU A 134 -10.51 -11.11 34.13
N VAL A 135 -9.37 -11.09 34.85
CA VAL A 135 -8.04 -11.05 34.25
C VAL A 135 -7.79 -12.26 33.34
N GLU A 136 -8.28 -13.44 33.70
CA GLU A 136 -8.08 -14.68 32.93
C GLU A 136 -8.83 -14.66 31.59
N VAL A 137 -10.05 -14.09 31.57
CA VAL A 137 -10.85 -13.93 30.36
C VAL A 137 -10.18 -12.95 29.40
N ALA A 138 -9.77 -11.78 29.92
CA ALA A 138 -9.04 -10.79 29.13
C ALA A 138 -7.68 -11.35 28.63
N ALA A 139 -6.96 -12.11 29.45
CA ALA A 139 -5.70 -12.72 29.07
C ALA A 139 -5.85 -13.75 27.94
N THR A 140 -6.94 -14.53 27.95
CA THR A 140 -7.24 -15.51 26.91
C THR A 140 -7.54 -14.83 25.58
N GLN A 141 -8.41 -13.83 25.59
CA GLN A 141 -8.73 -13.06 24.38
C GLN A 141 -7.51 -12.29 23.84
N LEU A 142 -6.67 -11.75 24.74
CA LEU A 142 -5.45 -11.06 24.36
C LEU A 142 -4.40 -12.03 23.78
N ALA A 143 -4.29 -13.24 24.34
CA ALA A 143 -3.40 -14.29 23.84
C ALA A 143 -3.77 -14.70 22.41
N ASP A 144 -5.06 -14.84 22.13
CA ASP A 144 -5.57 -15.14 20.78
C ASP A 144 -5.30 -13.99 19.81
N LEU A 145 -5.57 -12.74 20.23
CA LEU A 145 -5.37 -11.56 19.39
C LEU A 145 -3.89 -11.31 19.06
N MET A 146 -2.99 -11.52 20.02
CA MET A 146 -1.55 -11.29 19.87
C MET A 146 -0.77 -12.52 19.40
N ASN A 147 -1.42 -13.69 19.35
CA ASN A 147 -0.80 -14.98 19.10
C ASN A 147 0.40 -15.23 20.04
N GLN A 148 0.19 -15.07 21.35
CA GLN A 148 1.18 -15.22 22.40
C GLN A 148 0.72 -16.23 23.45
N PRO A 149 1.63 -16.91 24.18
CA PRO A 149 1.24 -17.91 25.17
C PRO A 149 0.46 -17.31 26.34
N LEU A 150 -0.64 -17.96 26.74
CA LEU A 150 -1.54 -17.51 27.81
C LEU A 150 -0.82 -17.14 29.13
N PRO A 151 0.13 -17.93 29.66
CA PRO A 151 0.80 -17.60 30.92
C PRO A 151 1.53 -16.24 30.87
N GLN A 152 2.04 -15.86 29.70
CA GLN A 152 2.71 -14.58 29.52
C GLN A 152 1.72 -13.41 29.54
N MET A 153 0.52 -13.58 28.98
CA MET A 153 -0.53 -12.55 28.97
C MET A 153 -1.12 -12.35 30.37
N VAL A 154 -1.34 -13.44 31.11
CA VAL A 154 -1.78 -13.40 32.51
C VAL A 154 -0.76 -12.63 33.36
N LEU A 155 0.54 -12.90 33.19
CA LEU A 155 1.60 -12.20 33.91
C LEU A 155 1.67 -10.70 33.54
N LEU A 156 1.50 -10.36 32.25
CA LEU A 156 1.47 -8.97 31.80
C LEU A 156 0.30 -8.20 32.43
N LEU A 157 -0.90 -8.76 32.42
CA LEU A 157 -2.10 -8.12 32.96
C LEU A 157 -2.07 -8.03 34.50
N HIS A 158 -1.56 -9.04 35.20
CA HIS A 158 -1.41 -8.99 36.66
C HIS A 158 -0.37 -7.97 37.13
N SER A 159 0.66 -7.72 36.34
CA SER A 159 1.72 -6.78 36.73
C SER A 159 1.21 -5.35 36.96
N ARG A 160 0.04 -4.99 36.38
CA ARG A 160 -0.52 -3.62 36.31
C ARG A 160 0.47 -2.57 35.80
N ARG A 161 1.57 -3.01 35.19
CA ARG A 161 2.55 -2.13 34.58
C ARG A 161 2.06 -1.77 33.20
N ARG A 162 2.24 -0.50 32.84
CA ARG A 162 2.06 -0.01 31.48
C ARG A 162 3.00 -0.78 30.56
N THR A 163 2.46 -1.70 29.78
CA THR A 163 3.25 -2.56 28.90
C THR A 163 3.13 -2.07 27.47
N LEU A 164 4.25 -1.98 26.79
CA LEU A 164 4.28 -1.53 25.42
C LEU A 164 3.88 -2.67 24.49
N VAL A 165 2.81 -2.46 23.72
CA VAL A 165 2.29 -3.47 22.78
C VAL A 165 2.96 -3.31 21.42
N LYS A 166 2.98 -2.07 20.90
CA LYS A 166 3.50 -1.77 19.55
C LYS A 166 4.02 -0.33 19.47
N LYS A 167 5.08 -0.12 18.67
CA LYS A 167 5.75 1.17 18.39
C LYS A 167 5.69 1.52 16.90
N GLY A 168 6.08 2.75 16.55
CA GLY A 168 6.20 3.18 15.17
C GLY A 168 4.88 3.26 14.42
N LEU A 169 3.76 3.46 15.12
CA LEU A 169 2.44 3.54 14.51
C LEU A 169 2.12 4.98 14.13
N THR A 170 1.35 5.17 13.05
CA THR A 170 0.65 6.44 12.84
C THR A 170 -0.46 6.60 13.87
N ARG A 171 -0.94 7.82 14.09
CA ARG A 171 -2.02 8.08 15.06
C ARG A 171 -3.28 7.25 14.75
N ALA A 172 -3.73 7.29 13.50
CA ALA A 172 -4.90 6.53 13.07
C ALA A 172 -4.72 5.01 13.25
N GLN A 173 -3.53 4.48 12.96
CA GLN A 173 -3.23 3.07 13.22
C GLN A 173 -3.25 2.75 14.72
N ALA A 174 -2.67 3.61 15.55
CA ALA A 174 -2.67 3.44 17.01
C ALA A 174 -4.10 3.44 17.57
N ASP A 175 -4.97 4.32 17.07
CA ASP A 175 -6.39 4.36 17.47
C ASP A 175 -7.13 3.08 17.07
N VAL A 176 -6.90 2.55 15.86
CA VAL A 176 -7.45 1.25 15.43
C VAL A 176 -6.95 0.11 16.31
N TYR A 177 -5.67 0.12 16.69
CA TYR A 177 -5.11 -0.88 17.61
C TYR A 177 -5.74 -0.80 19.00
N VAL A 178 -5.96 0.41 19.53
CA VAL A 178 -6.61 0.61 20.83
C VAL A 178 -8.07 0.14 20.77
N ALA A 179 -8.81 0.45 19.71
CA ALA A 179 -10.17 -0.06 19.51
C ALA A 179 -10.21 -1.59 19.44
N ALA A 180 -9.30 -2.21 18.68
CA ALA A 180 -9.21 -3.66 18.60
C ALA A 180 -8.90 -4.33 19.94
N LEU A 181 -8.00 -3.76 20.74
CA LEU A 181 -7.68 -4.25 22.09
C LEU A 181 -8.88 -4.10 23.05
N ARG A 182 -9.64 -3.01 22.91
CA ARG A 182 -10.85 -2.78 23.69
C ARG A 182 -11.96 -3.77 23.34
N ASP A 183 -12.25 -3.90 22.05
CA ASP A 183 -13.44 -4.61 21.58
C ASP A 183 -13.23 -6.13 21.54
N ARG A 184 -12.01 -6.59 21.23
CA ARG A 184 -11.73 -8.02 21.06
C ARG A 184 -11.05 -8.67 22.25
N ALA A 185 -10.23 -7.92 22.99
CA ALA A 185 -9.46 -8.42 24.12
C ALA A 185 -9.96 -7.91 25.47
N SER A 186 -11.03 -7.10 25.50
CA SER A 186 -11.58 -6.50 26.71
C SER A 186 -10.52 -5.79 27.56
N CYS A 187 -9.57 -5.12 26.89
CA CYS A 187 -8.42 -4.48 27.51
C CYS A 187 -8.46 -2.96 27.34
N ARG A 188 -7.99 -2.24 28.37
CA ARG A 188 -7.77 -0.80 28.34
C ARG A 188 -6.36 -0.51 27.82
N ALA A 189 -6.28 0.24 26.72
CA ALA A 189 -5.03 0.70 26.13
C ALA A 189 -5.08 2.20 25.86
N SER A 190 -3.92 2.85 25.90
CA SER A 190 -3.76 4.27 25.60
C SER A 190 -2.71 4.49 24.51
N VAL A 191 -2.94 5.52 23.70
CA VAL A 191 -1.98 5.99 22.69
C VAL A 191 -1.04 6.99 23.35
N SER A 192 0.25 6.70 23.33
CA SER A 192 1.30 7.61 23.81
C SER A 192 2.17 8.03 22.63
N PRO A 193 2.58 9.31 22.52
CA PRO A 193 3.61 9.68 21.57
C PRO A 193 4.91 8.93 21.89
N GLU A 194 5.57 8.40 20.88
CA GLU A 194 6.87 7.76 21.04
C GLU A 194 7.91 8.84 21.38
N PRO A 195 8.68 8.69 22.47
CA PRO A 195 9.73 9.64 22.79
C PRO A 195 10.70 9.69 21.62
N ARG A 196 10.78 10.85 20.95
CA ARG A 196 11.73 11.05 19.85
C ARG A 196 13.10 10.69 20.39
N LYS A 197 13.74 9.69 19.79
CA LYS A 197 15.14 9.39 20.07
C LYS A 197 15.90 10.67 19.77
N SER A 198 16.31 11.38 20.83
CA SER A 198 17.03 12.64 20.70
C SER A 198 18.15 12.41 19.69
N PRO A 199 18.25 13.21 18.63
CA PRO A 199 19.26 13.01 17.59
C PRO A 199 20.59 12.83 18.31
N SER A 200 21.22 11.67 18.09
CA SER A 200 22.52 11.35 18.69
C SER A 200 23.40 12.58 18.52
N LYS A 201 23.78 13.19 19.66
CA LYS A 201 24.49 14.46 19.76
C LYS A 201 25.42 14.59 18.56
N ALA A 202 25.05 15.49 17.63
CA ALA A 202 25.76 15.65 16.38
C ALA A 202 27.25 15.74 16.66
N ALA A 203 28.06 14.94 15.96
CA ALA A 203 29.50 15.02 16.06
C ALA A 203 29.92 16.49 15.90
N PRO A 204 30.86 16.99 16.72
CA PRO A 204 31.20 18.41 16.77
C PRO A 204 31.48 18.93 15.35
N ARG A 205 30.66 19.89 14.93
CA ARG A 205 30.83 20.63 13.67
C ARG A 205 32.26 21.17 13.64
N ALA A 206 33.06 20.71 12.68
CA ALA A 206 34.33 21.34 12.37
C ALA A 206 34.06 22.83 12.04
N PRO A 207 34.90 23.77 12.52
CA PRO A 207 34.67 25.20 12.33
C PRO A 207 34.65 25.54 10.85
N ALA A 208 33.54 26.15 10.41
CA ALA A 208 33.38 26.66 9.07
C ALA A 208 34.44 27.73 8.79
N THR A 209 35.35 27.43 7.86
CA THR A 209 36.31 28.39 7.34
C THR A 209 35.57 29.49 6.59
N ALA A 210 35.99 30.73 6.86
CA ALA A 210 35.31 31.96 6.47
C ALA A 210 35.17 32.16 4.96
N ALA A 211 34.08 32.84 4.60
CA ALA A 211 33.65 33.25 3.28
C ALA A 211 34.72 33.95 2.43
N SER A 212 34.83 33.55 1.17
CA SER A 212 35.43 34.34 0.09
C SER A 212 34.32 34.99 -0.76
N LYS A 213 34.44 36.32 -0.91
CA LYS A 213 33.55 37.22 -1.67
C LYS A 213 33.63 37.02 -3.20
N ALA A 214 32.45 37.15 -3.84
CA ALA A 214 32.17 37.72 -5.18
C ALA A 214 32.60 36.92 -6.45
N PRO A 215 32.08 37.21 -7.68
CA PRO A 215 31.22 38.32 -8.10
C PRO A 215 29.96 37.97 -8.94
N SER A 216 29.10 38.98 -9.06
CA SER A 216 27.82 39.04 -9.79
C SER A 216 27.95 38.82 -11.30
N ALA A 217 27.02 38.04 -11.88
CA ALA A 217 26.84 37.88 -13.33
C ALA A 217 25.56 38.60 -13.81
N PRO A 218 25.50 39.08 -15.07
CA PRO A 218 24.36 39.83 -15.59
C PRO A 218 23.22 38.94 -16.07
N ALA A 219 21.99 39.42 -15.89
CA ALA A 219 20.74 38.75 -16.23
C ALA A 219 20.55 38.61 -17.75
N VAL A 220 20.31 37.37 -18.20
CA VAL A 220 19.89 37.04 -19.57
C VAL A 220 18.36 36.94 -19.61
N ARG A 221 17.77 37.64 -20.59
CA ARG A 221 16.34 37.77 -20.84
C ARG A 221 15.81 36.50 -21.52
N ALA A 222 14.82 35.83 -20.93
CA ALA A 222 14.19 34.64 -21.50
C ALA A 222 13.12 35.02 -22.57
N PRO A 223 12.96 34.22 -23.64
CA PRO A 223 11.97 34.44 -24.69
C PRO A 223 10.58 33.91 -24.30
N GLN A 224 9.54 34.64 -24.71
CA GLN A 224 8.13 34.23 -24.59
C GLN A 224 7.80 33.11 -25.58
N ALA A 225 7.16 32.04 -25.10
CA ALA A 225 6.60 30.97 -25.90
C ALA A 225 5.05 31.01 -25.85
N PRO A 226 4.35 30.53 -26.90
CA PRO A 226 2.98 30.94 -27.23
C PRO A 226 1.89 30.14 -26.50
N ALA A 227 0.72 30.79 -26.39
CA ALA A 227 -0.49 30.28 -25.77
C ALA A 227 -1.01 29.00 -26.47
N LEU A 228 -1.15 27.93 -25.69
CA LEU A 228 -1.79 26.68 -26.09
C LEU A 228 -3.31 26.77 -25.92
N VAL A 229 -4.02 26.39 -26.97
CA VAL A 229 -5.48 26.34 -27.09
C VAL A 229 -6.04 25.28 -26.14
N VAL A 230 -6.96 25.70 -25.28
CA VAL A 230 -7.70 24.85 -24.34
C VAL A 230 -8.74 24.03 -25.11
N THR A 231 -8.53 22.73 -25.24
CA THR A 231 -9.60 21.77 -25.58
C THR A 231 -10.40 21.45 -24.32
N SER A 232 -11.71 21.61 -24.41
CA SER A 232 -12.71 21.31 -23.37
C SER A 232 -12.54 19.91 -22.79
N PHE A 233 -12.51 19.81 -21.46
CA PHE A 233 -12.53 18.54 -20.73
C PHE A 233 -13.91 18.30 -20.10
N ASP A 234 -14.42 17.10 -20.38
CA ASP A 234 -15.63 16.50 -19.84
C ASP A 234 -15.57 16.27 -18.32
N GLU A 235 -16.76 16.13 -17.72
CA GLU A 235 -17.09 15.92 -16.32
C GLU A 235 -16.23 14.86 -15.56
N PRO A 236 -15.99 15.06 -14.25
CA PRO A 236 -15.04 14.28 -13.47
C PRO A 236 -15.60 12.91 -13.10
N THR A 237 -14.91 11.87 -13.56
CA THR A 237 -15.12 10.48 -13.14
C THR A 237 -14.48 10.21 -11.78
N SER A 238 -15.23 9.58 -10.87
CA SER A 238 -14.84 9.25 -9.48
C SER A 238 -13.52 8.46 -9.38
N VAL A 239 -12.56 8.95 -8.59
CA VAL A 239 -11.20 8.36 -8.47
C VAL A 239 -11.15 7.32 -7.34
N GLY A 240 -11.47 6.07 -7.67
CA GLY A 240 -10.99 4.88 -6.94
C GLY A 240 -9.51 4.60 -7.24
N ILE A 241 -8.95 3.52 -6.71
CA ILE A 241 -7.68 2.95 -7.22
C ILE A 241 -7.89 2.78 -8.72
N GLY A 242 -7.21 3.60 -9.53
CA GLY A 242 -7.29 3.50 -10.98
C GLY A 242 -6.94 2.06 -11.33
N PRO A 243 -7.77 1.34 -12.09
CA PRO A 243 -7.57 -0.07 -12.35
C PRO A 243 -6.21 -0.28 -12.99
N ASP A 244 -5.26 -0.84 -12.23
CA ASP A 244 -3.96 -1.24 -12.76
C ASP A 244 -4.10 -2.68 -13.22
N GLU A 245 -4.32 -2.84 -14.53
CA GLU A 245 -4.55 -4.14 -15.15
C GLU A 245 -3.37 -5.11 -14.94
N ASN A 246 -2.14 -4.61 -14.82
CA ASN A 246 -0.97 -5.45 -14.61
C ASN A 246 -0.90 -5.95 -13.16
N MET A 247 -1.17 -5.07 -12.19
CA MET A 247 -1.24 -5.45 -10.77
C MET A 247 -2.41 -6.39 -10.49
N PHE A 248 -3.55 -6.13 -11.12
CA PHE A 248 -4.70 -7.03 -11.07
C PHE A 248 -4.34 -8.43 -11.60
N LYS A 249 -3.70 -8.53 -12.77
CA LYS A 249 -3.27 -9.82 -13.35
C LYS A 249 -2.24 -10.53 -12.46
N ALA A 250 -1.30 -9.80 -11.86
CA ALA A 250 -0.33 -10.37 -10.92
C ALA A 250 -1.04 -10.95 -9.69
N ALA A 251 -1.93 -10.20 -9.05
CA ALA A 251 -2.69 -10.65 -7.89
C ALA A 251 -3.62 -11.83 -8.23
N GLU A 252 -4.27 -11.79 -9.39
CA GLU A 252 -5.12 -12.88 -9.86
C GLU A 252 -4.32 -14.16 -10.14
N SER A 253 -3.14 -14.02 -10.76
CA SER A 253 -2.23 -15.14 -11.00
C SER A 253 -1.78 -15.81 -9.69
N GLN A 254 -1.47 -15.02 -8.66
CA GLN A 254 -1.09 -15.54 -7.34
C GLN A 254 -2.22 -16.36 -6.72
N ARG A 255 -3.48 -15.88 -6.81
CA ARG A 255 -4.65 -16.57 -6.28
C ARG A 255 -4.95 -17.87 -7.03
N MET A 256 -4.88 -17.86 -8.35
CA MET A 256 -5.09 -19.08 -9.16
C MET A 256 -4.03 -20.12 -8.83
N ALA A 257 -2.76 -19.71 -8.76
CA ALA A 257 -1.65 -20.59 -8.43
C ALA A 257 -1.81 -21.22 -7.03
N ALA A 258 -2.15 -20.42 -6.02
CA ALA A 258 -2.37 -20.90 -4.66
C ALA A 258 -3.51 -21.95 -4.58
N ARG A 259 -4.63 -21.69 -5.27
CA ARG A 259 -5.78 -22.62 -5.29
C ARG A 259 -5.44 -23.91 -6.04
N ALA A 260 -4.78 -23.80 -7.20
CA ALA A 260 -4.32 -24.95 -7.97
C ALA A 260 -3.41 -25.86 -7.13
N LEU A 261 -2.47 -25.27 -6.38
CA LEU A 261 -1.56 -26.01 -5.49
C LEU A 261 -2.30 -26.66 -4.33
N ALA A 262 -3.14 -25.91 -3.62
CA ALA A 262 -3.89 -26.42 -2.46
C ALA A 262 -4.76 -27.62 -2.84
N ILE A 263 -5.49 -27.53 -3.96
CA ILE A 263 -6.34 -28.62 -4.45
C ILE A 263 -5.48 -29.79 -4.95
N SER A 264 -4.41 -29.53 -5.70
CA SER A 264 -3.50 -30.59 -6.18
C SER A 264 -2.87 -31.38 -5.03
N ILE A 265 -2.44 -30.70 -3.97
CA ILE A 265 -1.90 -31.33 -2.75
C ILE A 265 -2.99 -32.14 -2.04
N ALA A 266 -4.19 -31.59 -1.88
CA ALA A 266 -5.30 -32.30 -1.25
C ALA A 266 -5.68 -33.58 -2.02
N VAL A 267 -5.72 -33.52 -3.36
CA VAL A 267 -5.99 -34.67 -4.22
C VAL A 267 -4.86 -35.70 -4.13
N LEU A 268 -3.60 -35.26 -4.14
CA LEU A 268 -2.45 -36.16 -4.01
C LEU A 268 -2.45 -36.88 -2.66
N LEU A 269 -2.74 -36.17 -1.56
CA LEU A 269 -2.91 -36.77 -0.25
C LEU A 269 -4.07 -37.77 -0.22
N LEU A 270 -5.21 -37.43 -0.83
CA LEU A 270 -6.36 -38.34 -0.92
C LEU A 270 -5.99 -39.63 -1.68
N VAL A 271 -5.30 -39.53 -2.81
CA VAL A 271 -4.83 -40.67 -3.59
C VAL A 271 -3.80 -41.50 -2.81
N MET A 272 -2.85 -40.86 -2.13
CA MET A 272 -1.81 -41.56 -1.38
C MET A 272 -2.36 -42.28 -0.14
N VAL A 273 -3.21 -41.61 0.64
CA VAL A 273 -3.72 -42.13 1.92
C VAL A 273 -4.85 -43.13 1.70
N LEU A 274 -5.82 -42.81 0.84
CA LEU A 274 -7.02 -43.63 0.65
C LEU A 274 -6.90 -44.61 -0.52
N ARG A 275 -5.84 -44.51 -1.34
CA ARG A 275 -5.64 -45.34 -2.54
C ARG A 275 -6.84 -45.35 -3.50
N LEU A 276 -7.63 -44.27 -3.48
CA LEU A 276 -8.80 -44.09 -4.33
C LEU A 276 -8.35 -43.97 -5.79
N LYS A 277 -8.66 -44.99 -6.60
CA LYS A 277 -8.57 -44.93 -8.06
C LYS A 277 -9.93 -44.50 -8.59
N SER A 278 -10.15 -43.19 -8.66
CA SER A 278 -11.39 -42.62 -9.20
C SER A 278 -11.09 -41.76 -10.42
N PRO A 279 -11.83 -41.94 -11.53
CA PRO A 279 -11.65 -41.11 -12.73
C PRO A 279 -11.97 -39.63 -12.47
N TYR A 280 -12.81 -39.32 -11.47
CA TYR A 280 -13.04 -37.95 -11.01
C TYR A 280 -11.75 -37.28 -10.50
N LEU A 281 -10.85 -38.04 -9.86
CA LEU A 281 -9.58 -37.49 -9.37
C LEU A 281 -8.63 -37.17 -10.52
N ILE A 282 -8.62 -37.98 -11.58
CA ILE A 282 -7.84 -37.71 -12.79
C ILE A 282 -8.36 -36.44 -13.48
N ALA A 283 -9.68 -36.31 -13.64
CA ALA A 283 -10.29 -35.11 -14.22
C ALA A 283 -10.00 -33.85 -13.37
N LEU A 284 -10.02 -33.98 -12.05
CA LEU A 284 -9.69 -32.90 -11.12
C LEU A 284 -8.22 -32.48 -11.19
N ILE A 285 -7.29 -33.44 -11.30
CA ILE A 285 -5.85 -33.14 -11.51
C ILE A 285 -5.65 -32.39 -12.82
N LEU A 286 -6.30 -32.84 -13.91
CA LEU A 286 -6.23 -32.16 -15.21
C LEU A 286 -6.76 -30.72 -15.12
N ALA A 287 -7.90 -30.53 -14.46
CA ALA A 287 -8.47 -29.20 -14.22
C ALA A 287 -7.50 -28.29 -13.44
N MET A 288 -6.80 -28.81 -12.44
CA MET A 288 -5.82 -28.02 -11.69
C MET A 288 -4.57 -27.69 -12.49
N ASN A 289 -4.10 -28.57 -13.39
CA ASN A 289 -3.01 -28.24 -14.31
C ASN A 289 -3.42 -27.14 -15.30
N VAL A 290 -4.65 -27.16 -15.81
CA VAL A 290 -5.18 -26.07 -16.66
C VAL A 290 -5.23 -24.75 -15.89
N LEU A 291 -5.71 -24.77 -14.65
CA LEU A 291 -5.71 -23.58 -13.79
C LEU A 291 -4.28 -23.06 -13.52
N GLY A 292 -3.33 -23.97 -13.28
CA GLY A 292 -1.91 -23.68 -13.14
C GLY A 292 -1.34 -23.02 -14.40
N ALA A 293 -1.61 -23.56 -15.58
CA ALA A 293 -1.19 -22.99 -16.87
C ALA A 293 -1.73 -21.58 -17.10
N ILE A 294 -3.01 -21.35 -16.77
CA ILE A 294 -3.62 -20.01 -16.87
C ILE A 294 -2.95 -19.04 -15.89
N SER A 295 -2.62 -19.47 -14.67
CA SER A 295 -1.89 -18.63 -13.71
C SER A 295 -0.51 -18.19 -14.23
N VAL A 296 0.24 -19.11 -14.85
CA VAL A 296 1.56 -18.84 -15.45
C VAL A 296 1.43 -17.87 -16.63
N PHE A 297 0.40 -18.05 -17.46
CA PHE A 297 0.12 -17.17 -18.58
C PHE A 297 -0.23 -15.75 -18.13
N GLN A 298 -1.10 -15.60 -17.12
CA GLN A 298 -1.46 -14.28 -16.57
C GLN A 298 -0.26 -13.56 -15.95
N LEU A 299 0.61 -14.28 -15.23
CA LEU A 299 1.86 -13.71 -14.72
C LEU A 299 2.77 -13.24 -15.86
N GLY A 300 2.83 -13.98 -16.96
CA GLY A 300 3.54 -13.57 -18.17
C GLY A 300 2.97 -12.31 -18.82
N GLN A 301 1.65 -12.09 -18.75
CA GLN A 301 1.04 -10.84 -19.18
C GLN A 301 1.41 -9.68 -18.25
N ALA A 302 1.29 -9.88 -16.93
CA ALA A 302 1.60 -8.86 -15.93
C ALA A 302 3.07 -8.39 -15.97
N THR A 303 4.00 -9.30 -16.27
CA THR A 303 5.44 -9.02 -16.34
C THR A 303 5.93 -8.65 -17.74
N GLY A 304 5.04 -8.69 -18.75
CA GLY A 304 5.41 -8.51 -20.16
C GLY A 304 6.24 -9.65 -20.77
N SER A 305 6.54 -10.71 -20.01
CA SER A 305 7.45 -11.78 -20.45
C SER A 305 6.80 -12.69 -21.50
N THR A 306 7.40 -12.77 -22.68
CA THR A 306 7.00 -13.71 -23.75
C THR A 306 7.31 -15.16 -23.41
N LEU A 307 8.41 -15.41 -22.69
CA LEU A 307 8.84 -16.75 -22.26
C LEU A 307 7.77 -17.43 -21.37
N PHE A 308 7.19 -16.70 -20.42
CA PHE A 308 6.13 -17.23 -19.57
C PHE A 308 4.90 -17.62 -20.38
N ARG A 309 4.53 -16.79 -21.36
CA ARG A 309 3.31 -16.98 -22.15
C ARG A 309 3.42 -18.12 -23.16
N LEU A 310 4.54 -18.21 -23.87
CA LEU A 310 4.68 -19.13 -25.00
C LEU A 310 5.33 -20.47 -24.63
N VAL A 311 6.16 -20.51 -23.57
CA VAL A 311 6.93 -21.71 -23.23
C VAL A 311 6.45 -22.31 -21.91
N LEU A 312 6.39 -21.52 -20.84
CA LEU A 312 6.08 -22.06 -19.51
C LEU A 312 4.59 -22.40 -19.34
N ALA A 313 3.68 -21.64 -19.93
CA ALA A 313 2.25 -21.93 -19.81
C ALA A 313 1.84 -23.29 -20.44
N PRO A 314 2.28 -23.65 -21.67
CA PRO A 314 2.05 -25.01 -22.19
C PRO A 314 2.72 -26.10 -21.35
N LEU A 315 3.94 -25.86 -20.86
CA LEU A 315 4.66 -26.82 -20.03
C LEU A 315 3.93 -27.10 -18.71
N ALA A 316 3.16 -26.13 -18.21
CA ALA A 316 2.36 -26.28 -17.01
C ALA A 316 1.15 -27.21 -17.15
N LEU A 317 0.83 -27.69 -18.36
CA LEU A 317 -0.17 -28.73 -18.58
C LEU A 317 0.33 -30.13 -18.24
N ILE A 318 1.65 -30.32 -18.13
CA ILE A 318 2.25 -31.62 -17.78
C ILE A 318 2.11 -31.84 -16.27
N PRO A 319 1.47 -32.93 -15.82
CA PRO A 319 1.34 -33.24 -14.39
C PRO A 319 2.70 -33.25 -13.68
N GLY A 320 2.74 -32.72 -12.46
CA GLY A 320 3.98 -32.56 -11.68
C GLY A 320 4.76 -31.29 -12.06
N VAL A 321 5.10 -31.12 -13.33
CA VAL A 321 5.74 -29.88 -13.83
C VAL A 321 4.81 -28.68 -13.65
N GLY A 322 3.52 -28.85 -13.94
CA GLY A 322 2.47 -27.85 -13.72
C GLY A 322 2.39 -27.38 -12.27
N SER A 323 2.45 -28.30 -11.31
CA SER A 323 2.45 -27.96 -9.89
C SER A 323 3.70 -27.16 -9.49
N LEU A 324 4.88 -27.54 -9.98
CA LEU A 324 6.12 -26.80 -9.72
C LEU A 324 6.07 -25.39 -10.33
N LEU A 325 5.56 -25.25 -11.56
CA LEU A 325 5.39 -23.96 -12.21
C LEU A 325 4.33 -23.09 -11.54
N ALA A 326 3.26 -23.66 -11.01
CA ALA A 326 2.29 -22.96 -10.19
C ALA A 326 2.89 -22.46 -8.86
N ALA A 327 3.72 -23.28 -8.20
CA ALA A 327 4.46 -22.84 -7.01
C ALA A 327 5.41 -21.69 -7.34
N PHE A 328 6.14 -21.81 -8.43
CA PHE A 328 7.03 -20.75 -8.91
C PHE A 328 6.28 -19.46 -9.27
N SER A 329 5.15 -19.56 -9.99
CA SER A 329 4.33 -18.40 -10.35
C SER A 329 3.75 -17.71 -9.12
N TYR A 330 3.35 -18.46 -8.08
CA TYR A 330 2.90 -17.92 -6.81
C TYR A 330 3.96 -17.01 -6.16
N PHE A 331 5.18 -17.52 -5.96
CA PHE A 331 6.25 -16.76 -5.30
C PHE A 331 6.69 -15.56 -6.14
N ARG A 332 6.72 -15.71 -7.47
CA ARG A 332 7.10 -14.61 -8.37
C ARG A 332 6.04 -13.52 -8.40
N ALA A 333 4.75 -13.87 -8.45
CA ALA A 333 3.65 -12.92 -8.35
C ALA A 333 3.67 -12.16 -7.01
N ALA A 334 3.93 -12.87 -5.90
CA ALA A 334 4.10 -12.25 -4.59
C ALA A 334 5.28 -11.24 -4.57
N GLY A 335 6.39 -11.55 -5.25
CA GLY A 335 7.51 -10.64 -5.43
C GLY A 335 7.13 -9.36 -6.16
N VAL A 336 6.44 -9.47 -7.30
CA VAL A 336 5.95 -8.32 -8.08
C VAL A 336 5.03 -7.43 -7.24
N LEU A 337 4.10 -8.02 -6.49
CA LEU A 337 3.16 -7.26 -5.65
C LEU A 337 3.86 -6.58 -4.46
N LYS A 338 4.90 -7.23 -3.92
CA LYS A 338 5.74 -6.66 -2.85
C LYS A 338 6.57 -5.49 -3.35
N GLU A 339 7.17 -5.60 -4.53
CA GLU A 339 7.97 -4.53 -5.15
C GLU A 339 7.14 -3.27 -5.43
N ASN A 340 5.85 -3.45 -5.74
CA ASN A 340 4.90 -2.34 -5.96
C ASN A 340 4.25 -1.82 -4.66
N GLY A 341 4.67 -2.32 -3.49
CA GLY A 341 4.18 -1.84 -2.19
C GLY A 341 2.73 -2.21 -1.86
N LEU A 342 2.11 -3.10 -2.64
CA LEU A 342 0.74 -3.56 -2.41
C LEU A 342 0.65 -4.58 -1.26
N THR A 343 1.77 -5.24 -0.95
CA THR A 343 1.82 -6.21 0.15
C THR A 343 3.19 -6.17 0.83
N THR A 344 3.17 -6.34 2.15
CA THR A 344 4.38 -6.40 2.98
C THR A 344 4.88 -7.83 3.20
N ARG A 345 4.12 -8.86 2.78
CA ARG A 345 4.40 -10.28 3.06
C ARG A 345 4.13 -11.16 1.84
N ASN A 346 4.63 -12.41 1.85
CA ASN A 346 4.27 -13.42 0.84
C ASN A 346 2.84 -13.96 1.01
N ALA A 347 1.95 -13.18 1.65
CA ALA A 347 0.55 -13.53 1.84
C ALA A 347 -0.24 -13.27 0.56
N LEU A 348 -1.34 -14.01 0.39
CA LEU A 348 -2.34 -13.72 -0.63
C LEU A 348 -3.05 -12.40 -0.29
N LEU A 349 -3.19 -11.51 -1.28
CA LEU A 349 -4.07 -10.35 -1.14
C LEU A 349 -5.50 -10.81 -0.95
N ASP A 350 -6.28 -10.03 -0.20
CA ASP A 350 -7.68 -10.35 0.03
C ASP A 350 -8.52 -10.18 -1.24
N ALA A 351 -9.68 -10.84 -1.32
CA ALA A 351 -10.54 -10.80 -2.50
C ALA A 351 -10.98 -9.37 -2.83
N ASP A 352 -11.22 -8.59 -1.80
CA ASP A 352 -11.71 -7.22 -1.89
C ASP A 352 -10.60 -6.29 -2.40
N GLU A 353 -9.37 -6.42 -1.89
CA GLU A 353 -8.19 -5.69 -2.39
C GLU A 353 -7.93 -5.98 -3.88
N VAL A 354 -8.07 -7.23 -4.31
CA VAL A 354 -7.90 -7.59 -5.73
C VAL A 354 -9.04 -7.04 -6.59
N ARG A 355 -10.27 -6.94 -6.08
CA ARG A 355 -11.37 -6.30 -6.82
C ARG A 355 -11.13 -4.80 -6.99
N GLU A 356 -10.66 -4.14 -5.94
CA GLU A 356 -10.32 -2.72 -5.97
C GLU A 356 -9.21 -2.45 -7.00
N LEU A 357 -8.17 -3.29 -7.05
CA LEU A 357 -7.11 -3.19 -8.06
C LEU A 357 -7.62 -3.34 -9.50
N GLY A 358 -8.66 -4.14 -9.71
CA GLY A 358 -9.24 -4.38 -11.03
C GLY A 358 -10.34 -3.41 -11.43
N GLY A 359 -10.83 -2.57 -10.50
CA GLY A 359 -12.03 -1.75 -10.71
C GLY A 359 -13.27 -2.57 -11.08
N ARG A 360 -13.38 -3.82 -10.60
CA ARG A 360 -14.46 -4.75 -10.99
C ARG A 360 -15.37 -5.06 -9.82
N GLU A 361 -16.67 -4.89 -10.04
CA GLU A 361 -17.70 -5.39 -9.13
C GLU A 361 -18.01 -6.86 -9.41
N GLY A 362 -18.24 -7.64 -8.35
CA GLY A 362 -18.69 -9.04 -8.43
C GLY A 362 -17.60 -10.11 -8.28
N MET A 363 -17.93 -11.33 -8.72
CA MET A 363 -17.07 -12.50 -8.52
C MET A 363 -15.81 -12.41 -9.39
N LEU A 364 -14.64 -12.59 -8.77
CA LEU A 364 -13.33 -12.57 -9.44
C LEU A 364 -13.28 -13.59 -10.58
N PRO A 365 -12.66 -13.27 -11.74
CA PRO A 365 -12.54 -14.19 -12.86
C PRO A 365 -11.90 -15.53 -12.48
N SER A 366 -10.89 -15.51 -11.62
CA SER A 366 -10.27 -16.72 -11.02
C SER A 366 -11.24 -17.63 -10.27
N THR A 367 -12.28 -17.07 -9.65
CA THR A 367 -13.29 -17.86 -8.95
C THR A 367 -14.30 -18.44 -9.93
N LYS A 368 -14.71 -17.67 -10.94
CA LYS A 368 -15.56 -18.17 -12.03
C LYS A 368 -14.90 -19.30 -12.80
N LEU A 369 -13.62 -19.12 -13.14
CA LEU A 369 -12.81 -20.11 -13.84
C LEU A 369 -12.65 -21.39 -13.03
N LEU A 370 -12.35 -21.28 -11.73
CA LEU A 370 -12.27 -22.45 -10.85
C LEU A 370 -13.59 -23.22 -10.82
N LEU A 371 -14.72 -22.55 -10.63
CA LEU A 371 -16.04 -23.19 -10.61
C LEU A 371 -16.34 -23.89 -11.95
N ALA A 372 -16.06 -23.24 -13.07
CA ALA A 372 -16.25 -23.84 -14.39
C ALA A 372 -15.38 -25.10 -14.57
N LEU A 373 -14.11 -25.05 -14.15
CA LEU A 373 -13.21 -26.19 -14.23
C LEU A 373 -13.63 -27.35 -13.32
N LEU A 374 -14.20 -27.06 -12.14
CA LEU A 374 -14.74 -28.09 -11.25
C LEU A 374 -15.98 -28.78 -11.86
N VAL A 375 -16.88 -28.00 -12.47
CA VAL A 375 -18.05 -28.55 -13.17
C VAL A 375 -17.61 -29.42 -14.36
N LEU A 376 -16.64 -28.96 -15.15
CA LEU A 376 -16.07 -29.74 -16.25
C LEU A 376 -15.38 -31.02 -15.76
N ALA A 377 -14.66 -30.95 -14.64
CA ALA A 377 -14.03 -32.14 -14.04
C ALA A 377 -15.07 -33.16 -13.58
N ALA A 378 -16.17 -32.71 -12.96
CA ALA A 378 -17.27 -33.57 -12.56
C ALA A 378 -17.98 -34.20 -13.78
N GLY A 379 -18.29 -33.42 -14.81
CA GLY A 379 -18.87 -33.91 -16.05
C GLY A 379 -17.96 -34.89 -16.80
N GLY A 380 -16.67 -34.57 -16.91
CA GLY A 380 -15.67 -35.43 -17.53
C GLY A 380 -15.50 -36.76 -16.80
N GLY A 381 -15.47 -36.74 -15.46
CA GLY A 381 -15.45 -37.97 -14.66
C GLY A 381 -16.72 -38.82 -14.86
N PHE A 382 -17.89 -38.19 -14.95
CA PHE A 382 -19.15 -38.90 -15.22
C PHE A 382 -19.17 -39.54 -16.62
N VAL A 383 -18.73 -38.83 -17.65
CA VAL A 383 -18.65 -39.37 -19.02
C VAL A 383 -17.64 -40.52 -19.08
N PHE A 384 -16.48 -40.38 -18.44
CA PHE A 384 -15.47 -41.45 -18.40
C PHE A 384 -16.03 -42.73 -17.80
N ILE A 385 -16.77 -42.64 -16.69
CA ILE A 385 -17.37 -43.82 -16.03
C ILE A 385 -18.42 -44.51 -16.92
N ASN A 386 -19.24 -43.74 -17.64
CA ASN A 386 -20.37 -44.31 -18.38
C ASN A 386 -20.01 -44.78 -19.80
N TYR A 387 -18.94 -44.24 -20.40
CA TYR A 387 -18.66 -44.43 -21.83
C TYR A 387 -17.27 -45.00 -22.15
N MET A 388 -16.35 -45.11 -21.19
CA MET A 388 -15.11 -45.87 -21.38
C MET A 388 -15.20 -47.20 -20.60
N PRO A 389 -15.45 -48.33 -21.30
CA PRO A 389 -15.50 -49.65 -20.69
C PRO A 389 -14.14 -50.16 -20.19
#